data_AF-A0A3A4V5L2-F1
#
_entry.id   AF-A0A3A4V5L2-F1
#
_cell.length_a   1.000
_cell.length_b   1.000
_cell.length_c   1.000
_cell.angle_alpha   90.00
_cell.angle_beta   90.00
_cell.angle_gamma   90.00
#
_symmetry.space_group_name_H-M   'P 1'
#
loop_
_entity.id
_entity.type
_entity.pdbx_description
1 polymer ?
#
loop_
_entity_poly.entity_id
_entity_poly.type
_entity_poly.pdbx_seq_one_letter_code
_entity_poly.pdbx_strand_id
1 'polypeptide(L)'
;MISRNEFIGGMIKKAREEEGLSQKQLAGLIGFESGTAISLIESGKRKVAIEDLELIAKVLHRDIKYFLGQQEQIDFRLALRASNDLTAKDKEKILDFIDFVKTNNARRKS
;
A
#
# COMPACT_ATOMS: atom_id res chain seq x y z
N MET A 1 -15.50 4.96 13.55
CA MET A 1 -15.36 4.32 12.23
C MET A 1 -14.57 5.28 11.37
N ILE A 2 -13.43 4.88 10.80
CA ILE A 2 -12.60 5.76 9.97
C ILE A 2 -13.32 5.99 8.63
N SER A 3 -13.42 7.23 8.19
CA SER A 3 -14.01 7.57 6.88
C SER A 3 -13.12 7.10 5.73
N ARG A 4 -13.72 6.92 4.54
CA ARG A 4 -12.97 6.51 3.35
C ARG A 4 -11.84 7.49 3.02
N ASN A 5 -12.04 8.79 3.24
CA ASN A 5 -11.05 9.82 2.97
C ASN A 5 -9.89 9.75 3.97
N GLU A 6 -10.17 9.56 5.26
CA GLU A 6 -9.14 9.39 6.28
C GLU A 6 -8.29 8.14 6.02
N PHE A 7 -8.90 7.05 5.53
CA PHE A 7 -8.15 5.86 5.12
C PHE A 7 -7.20 6.17 3.96
N ILE A 8 -7.71 6.74 2.86
CA ILE A 8 -6.90 7.07 1.68
C ILE A 8 -5.79 8.07 2.05
N GLY A 9 -6.14 9.11 2.81
CA GLY A 9 -5.20 10.10 3.32
C GLY A 9 -4.10 9.47 4.18
N GLY A 10 -4.45 8.52 5.05
CA GLY A 10 -3.49 7.75 5.83
C GLY A 10 -2.53 6.92 4.97
N MET A 11 -3.03 6.30 3.90
CA MET A 11 -2.20 5.55 2.95
C MET A 11 -1.25 6.48 2.17
N ILE A 12 -1.71 7.66 1.77
CA ILE A 12 -0.88 8.68 1.12
C ILE A 12 0.23 9.14 2.07
N LYS A 13 -0.13 9.47 3.31
CA LYS A 13 0.83 9.88 4.35
C LYS A 13 1.92 8.83 4.54
N LYS A 14 1.52 7.56 4.67
CA LYS A 14 2.43 6.44 4.85
C LYS A 14 3.41 6.32 3.68
N ALA A 15 2.91 6.28 2.46
CA ALA A 15 3.76 6.18 1.27
C ALA A 15 4.69 7.40 1.13
N ARG A 16 4.21 8.61 1.44
CA ARG A 16 5.04 9.83 1.44
C ARG A 16 6.20 9.72 2.41
N GLU A 17 5.95 9.23 3.62
CA GLU A 17 6.96 9.07 4.67
C GLU A 17 7.97 7.97 4.33
N GLU A 18 7.54 6.89 3.68
CA GLU A 18 8.43 5.83 3.15
C GLU A 18 9.41 6.35 2.10
N GLU A 19 8.98 7.29 1.25
CA GLU A 19 9.84 7.98 0.27
C GLU A 19 10.65 9.14 0.90
N GLY A 20 10.54 9.38 2.21
CA GLY A 20 11.29 10.42 2.92
C GLY A 20 10.89 11.86 2.57
N LEU A 21 9.71 12.06 1.98
CA LEU A 21 9.24 13.37 1.52
C LEU A 21 8.48 14.12 2.62
N SER A 22 8.68 15.43 2.72
CA SER A 22 7.77 16.31 3.47
C SER A 22 6.49 16.60 2.69
N GLN A 23 5.43 17.05 3.38
CA GLN A 23 4.17 17.46 2.74
C GLN A 23 4.39 18.58 1.71
N LYS A 24 5.32 19.52 1.97
CA LYS A 24 5.67 20.59 1.03
C LYS A 24 6.39 20.07 -0.21
N GLN A 25 7.26 19.08 -0.07
CA GLN A 25 7.92 18.45 -1.21
C GLN A 25 6.94 17.69 -2.08
N LEU A 26 6.05 16.86 -1.49
CA LEU A 26 5.01 16.18 -2.26
C LEU A 26 4.09 17.17 -2.97
N ALA A 27 3.68 18.24 -2.29
CA ALA A 27 2.89 19.32 -2.89
C ALA A 27 3.57 19.90 -4.13
N GLY A 28 4.85 20.27 -4.02
CA GLY A 28 5.60 20.82 -5.15
C GLY A 28 5.74 19.86 -6.33
N LEU A 29 5.87 18.56 -6.07
CA LEU A 29 5.98 17.52 -7.11
C LEU A 29 4.67 17.31 -7.89
N ILE A 30 3.52 17.58 -7.27
CA ILE A 30 2.20 17.44 -7.91
C ILE A 30 1.57 18.78 -8.32
N GLY A 31 2.33 19.89 -8.23
CA GLY A 31 1.88 21.21 -8.69
C GLY A 31 1.05 22.01 -7.69
N PHE A 32 1.05 21.64 -6.41
CA PHE A 32 0.42 22.44 -5.35
C PHE A 32 1.39 23.49 -4.79
N GLU A 33 0.87 24.69 -4.54
CA GLU A 33 1.65 25.83 -4.02
C GLU A 33 2.08 25.65 -2.56
N SER A 34 1.37 24.84 -1.77
CA SER A 34 1.68 24.62 -0.35
C SER A 34 1.37 23.21 0.14
N GLY A 35 2.08 22.80 1.20
CA GLY A 35 1.86 21.52 1.88
C GLY A 35 0.52 21.42 2.62
N THR A 36 -0.21 22.52 2.80
CA THR A 36 -1.51 22.55 3.49
C THR A 36 -2.54 21.66 2.80
N ALA A 37 -2.56 21.65 1.46
CA ALA A 37 -3.43 20.79 0.68
C ALA A 37 -3.18 19.31 0.97
N ILE A 38 -1.91 18.90 1.00
CA ILE A 38 -1.49 17.54 1.35
C ILE A 38 -1.89 17.21 2.79
N SER A 39 -1.66 18.11 3.74
CA SER A 39 -2.03 17.90 5.15
C SER A 39 -3.54 17.67 5.35
N LEU A 40 -4.38 18.42 4.64
CA LEU A 40 -5.83 18.25 4.66
C LEU A 40 -6.28 16.94 4.00
N ILE A 41 -5.60 16.52 2.93
CA ILE A 41 -5.83 15.22 2.30
C ILE A 41 -5.43 14.08 3.24
N GLU A 42 -4.22 14.15 3.83
CA GLU A 42 -3.69 13.12 4.73
C GLU A 42 -4.52 12.94 6.01
N SER A 43 -5.14 14.01 6.49
CA SER A 43 -6.07 13.97 7.62
C SER A 43 -7.51 13.62 7.24
N GLY A 44 -7.80 13.40 5.96
CA GLY A 44 -9.14 13.09 5.45
C GLY A 44 -10.14 14.26 5.46
N LYS A 45 -9.70 15.45 5.90
CA LYS A 45 -10.51 16.69 5.92
C LYS A 45 -10.83 17.20 4.52
N ARG A 46 -9.96 16.90 3.54
CA ARG A 46 -10.16 17.18 2.12
C ARG A 46 -10.18 15.86 1.34
N LYS A 47 -11.16 15.72 0.43
CA LYS A 47 -11.15 14.63 -0.57
C LYS A 47 -10.01 14.84 -1.55
N VAL A 48 -9.28 13.76 -1.86
CA VAL A 48 -8.33 13.74 -2.96
C VAL A 48 -9.10 13.59 -4.29
N ALA A 49 -8.81 14.45 -5.26
CA ALA A 49 -9.35 14.29 -6.61
C ALA A 49 -8.66 13.12 -7.32
N ILE A 50 -9.27 12.57 -8.36
CA ILE A 50 -8.70 11.40 -9.06
C ILE A 50 -7.38 11.80 -9.74
N GLU A 51 -7.36 12.97 -10.35
CA GLU A 51 -6.21 13.54 -11.06
C GLU A 51 -5.03 13.75 -10.10
N ASP A 52 -5.31 14.26 -8.89
CA ASP A 52 -4.31 14.41 -7.84
C ASP A 52 -3.80 13.04 -7.36
N LEU A 53 -4.69 12.06 -7.21
CA LEU A 53 -4.33 10.72 -6.76
C LEU A 53 -3.44 9.99 -7.78
N GLU A 54 -3.67 10.18 -9.08
CA GLU A 54 -2.83 9.65 -10.15
C GLU A 54 -1.40 10.24 -10.10
N LEU A 55 -1.29 11.55 -9.88
CA LEU A 55 0.01 12.21 -9.72
C LEU A 55 0.74 11.73 -8.47
N ILE A 56 0.03 11.64 -7.34
CA ILE A 56 0.57 11.12 -6.08
C ILE A 56 1.06 9.68 -6.26
N ALA A 57 0.29 8.82 -6.93
CA ALA A 57 0.66 7.44 -7.21
C ALA A 57 1.96 7.34 -8.02
N LYS A 58 2.10 8.20 -9.05
CA LYS A 58 3.31 8.28 -9.86
C LYS A 58 4.52 8.77 -9.06
N VAL A 59 4.37 9.82 -8.25
CA VAL A 59 5.44 10.42 -7.45
C VAL A 59 5.90 9.48 -6.33
N LEU A 60 4.96 8.75 -5.71
CA LEU A 60 5.26 7.84 -4.61
C LEU A 60 5.56 6.41 -5.07
N HIS A 61 5.63 6.18 -6.39
CA HIS A 61 5.90 4.87 -6.97
C HIS A 61 4.99 3.76 -6.41
N ARG A 62 3.69 4.03 -6.30
CA ARG A 62 2.67 3.08 -5.83
C ARG A 62 1.53 2.98 -6.84
N ASP A 63 0.94 1.81 -6.97
CA ASP A 63 -0.31 1.61 -7.72
C ASP A 63 -1.48 2.29 -6.97
N ILE A 64 -2.45 2.85 -7.70
CA ILE A 64 -3.66 3.45 -7.13
C ILE A 64 -4.39 2.49 -6.18
N LYS A 65 -4.41 1.18 -6.49
CA LYS A 65 -4.98 0.12 -5.64
C LYS A 65 -4.40 0.11 -4.23
N TYR A 66 -3.13 0.52 -4.05
CA TYR A 66 -2.50 0.65 -2.73
C TYR A 66 -3.28 1.63 -1.85
N PHE A 67 -3.56 2.83 -2.36
CA PHE A 67 -4.27 3.86 -1.61
C PHE A 67 -5.74 3.52 -1.37
N LEU A 68 -6.33 2.69 -2.24
CA LEU A 68 -7.71 2.22 -2.12
C LEU A 68 -7.87 1.01 -1.19
N GLY A 69 -6.77 0.46 -0.67
CA GLY A 69 -6.80 -0.77 0.14
C GLY A 69 -7.20 -2.01 -0.66
N GLN A 70 -7.06 -1.95 -1.98
CA GLN A 70 -7.41 -3.00 -2.93
C GLN A 70 -6.17 -3.79 -3.38
N GLN A 71 -5.15 -3.90 -2.54
CA GLN A 71 -4.05 -4.81 -2.83
C GLN A 71 -4.60 -6.23 -2.94
N GLU A 72 -4.50 -6.80 -4.13
CA GLU A 72 -4.79 -8.21 -4.35
C GLU A 72 -3.89 -9.02 -3.43
N GLN A 73 -4.51 -9.76 -2.50
CA GLN A 73 -3.78 -10.82 -1.83
C GLN A 73 -3.50 -11.87 -2.89
N ILE A 74 -2.25 -11.97 -3.31
CA ILE A 74 -1.81 -13.10 -4.12
C ILE A 74 -2.02 -14.34 -3.25
N ASP A 75 -2.95 -15.20 -3.65
CA ASP A 75 -3.07 -16.51 -3.06
C ASP A 75 -1.88 -17.35 -3.54
N PHE A 76 -0.80 -17.31 -2.77
CA PHE A 76 0.41 -18.08 -3.04
C PHE A 76 0.12 -19.58 -3.13
N ARG A 77 -0.90 -20.10 -2.43
CA ARG A 77 -1.27 -21.53 -2.52
C ARG A 77 -1.90 -21.82 -3.88
N LEU A 78 -2.72 -20.91 -4.41
CA LEU A 78 -3.26 -21.02 -5.76
C LEU A 78 -2.15 -20.93 -6.82
N ALA A 79 -1.25 -19.96 -6.70
CA ALA A 79 -0.13 -19.77 -7.62
C ALA A 79 0.79 -21.02 -7.68
N LEU A 80 1.15 -21.58 -6.52
CA LEU A 80 1.97 -22.80 -6.44
C LEU A 80 1.30 -24.02 -7.07
N ARG A 81 -0.03 -24.13 -7.01
CA ARG A 81 -0.76 -25.22 -7.66
C ARG A 81 -0.69 -25.10 -9.18
N ALA A 82 -0.79 -23.90 -9.73
CA ALA A 82 -0.76 -23.64 -11.17
C ALA A 82 0.65 -23.75 -11.79
N SER A 83 1.72 -23.71 -10.98
CA SER A 83 3.09 -23.85 -11.48
C SER A 83 3.41 -25.28 -11.92
N ASN A 84 3.77 -25.47 -13.18
CA ASN A 84 4.17 -26.78 -13.73
C ASN A 84 5.66 -27.10 -13.54
N ASP A 85 6.49 -26.08 -13.30
CA ASP A 85 7.95 -26.22 -13.24
C ASP A 85 8.47 -26.60 -11.83
N LEU A 86 7.57 -26.79 -10.87
CA LEU A 86 7.90 -27.15 -9.49
C LEU A 86 7.47 -28.57 -9.18
N THR A 87 8.38 -29.34 -8.56
CA THR A 87 8.04 -30.67 -8.07
C THR A 87 7.08 -30.59 -6.88
N ALA A 88 6.34 -31.67 -6.60
CA ALA A 88 5.45 -31.74 -5.44
C ALA A 88 6.19 -31.45 -4.11
N LYS A 89 7.43 -31.93 -3.99
CA LYS A 89 8.27 -31.74 -2.80
C LYS A 89 8.72 -30.29 -2.62
N ASP A 90 8.97 -29.57 -3.71
CA ASP A 90 9.33 -28.15 -3.64
C ASP A 90 8.11 -27.29 -3.27
N LYS A 91 6.93 -27.64 -3.79
CA LYS A 91 5.66 -26.99 -3.40
C LYS A 91 5.39 -27.17 -1.91
N GLU A 92 5.60 -28.38 -1.37
CA GLU A 92 5.43 -28.69 0.06
C GLU A 92 6.31 -27.81 0.96
N LYS A 93 7.61 -27.71 0.66
CA LYS A 93 8.54 -26.85 1.42
C LYS A 93 8.12 -25.38 1.43
N ILE A 94 7.61 -24.86 0.31
CA ILE A 94 7.16 -23.48 0.22
C ILE A 94 5.89 -23.28 1.06
N LEU A 95 4.97 -24.25 1.06
CA LEU A 95 3.77 -24.21 1.90
C LEU A 95 4.11 -24.20 3.40
N ASP A 96 5.05 -25.06 3.82
CA ASP A 96 5.53 -25.10 5.21
C ASP A 96 6.14 -23.76 5.63
N PHE A 97 6.92 -23.13 4.75
CA PHE A 97 7.51 -21.81 5.01
C PHE A 97 6.43 -20.73 5.16
N ILE A 98 5.38 -20.74 4.32
CA ILE A 98 4.26 -19.81 4.44
C ILE A 98 3.57 -19.96 5.81
N ASP A 99 3.34 -21.18 6.27
CA ASP A 99 2.66 -21.44 7.54
C ASP A 99 3.54 -21.06 8.75
N PHE A 100 4.85 -21.29 8.65
CA PHE A 100 5.83 -20.78 9.60
C PHE A 100 5.78 -19.25 9.74
N VAL A 101 5.82 -18.52 8.62
CA VAL A 101 5.78 -17.04 8.63
C VAL A 101 4.47 -16.52 9.22
N LYS A 102 3.33 -17.13 8.89
CA LYS A 102 2.02 -16.76 9.46
C LYS A 102 1.99 -16.92 10.97
N THR A 103 2.49 -18.05 11.47
CA THR A 103 2.56 -18.34 12.92
C THR A 103 3.43 -17.32 13.65
N ASN A 104 4.55 -16.93 13.06
CA ASN A 104 5.47 -15.97 13.66
C ASN A 104 4.90 -14.54 13.69
N ASN A 105 4.21 -14.11 12.63
CA ASN A 105 3.56 -12.80 12.58
C ASN A 105 2.39 -12.68 13.57
N ALA A 106 1.63 -13.76 13.81
CA ALA A 106 0.59 -13.77 14.84
C ALA A 106 1.18 -13.55 16.24
N ARG A 107 2.33 -14.18 16.54
CA ARG A 107 3.05 -14.02 17.82
C ARG A 107 3.64 -12.62 18.02
N ARG A 108 3.99 -11.90 16.95
CA ARG A 108 4.52 -10.53 17.01
C ARG A 108 3.47 -9.45 17.25
N LYS A 109 2.19 -9.76 17.06
CA LYS A 109 1.06 -8.83 17.23
C LYS A 109 0.30 -9.00 18.55
N SER A 110 0.68 -9.99 19.37
CA SER A 110 0.25 -10.17 20.76
C SER A 110 1.27 -9.57 21.71
#